data_AF-A0A7K8PQ47-F1
#
_entry.id   AF-A0A7K8PQ47-F1
#
_cell.length_a   1.000
_cell.length_b   1.000
_cell.length_c   1.000
_cell.angle_alpha   90.00
_cell.angle_beta   90.00
_cell.angle_gamma   90.00
#
_symmetry.space_group_name_H-M   'P 1'
#
loop_
_entity.id
_entity.type
_entity.pdbx_description
1 polymer ?
#
loop_
_entity_poly.entity_id
_entity_poly.type
_entity_poly.pdbx_seq_one_letter_code
_entity_poly.pdbx_strand_id
1 'polypeptide(L)'
;FQLNQDKTNFATLRNIQGLYAPLKLQMEFRAVKQVQRLPFLHSSNIGLDILRGNNECISFEDILNDPSQSEVMGEPHTMMEYKLGLL
;
A
#
# COMPACT_ATOMS: atom_id res chain seq x y z
N PHE A 1 -8.98 13.00 10.17
CA PHE A 1 -9.47 12.00 11.14
C PHE A 1 -8.45 10.88 11.35
N GLN A 2 -8.02 10.21 10.27
CA GLN A 2 -7.13 9.03 10.33
C GLN A 2 -5.78 9.24 11.02
N LEU A 3 -5.09 10.37 10.79
CA LEU A 3 -3.81 10.67 11.44
C LEU A 3 -3.92 10.69 12.98
N ASN A 4 -5.06 11.13 13.52
CA ASN A 4 -5.27 11.16 14.96
C ASN A 4 -5.48 9.75 15.51
N GLN A 5 -6.21 8.91 14.77
CA GLN A 5 -6.43 7.51 15.08
C GLN A 5 -5.13 6.69 15.04
N ASP A 6 -4.27 6.94 14.04
CA ASP A 6 -2.96 6.30 13.95
C ASP A 6 -2.09 6.65 15.18
N LYS A 7 -2.08 7.92 15.60
CA LYS A 7 -1.36 8.37 16.81
C LYS A 7 -1.85 7.65 18.06
N THR A 8 -3.17 7.54 18.24
CA THR A 8 -3.74 6.81 19.38
C THR A 8 -3.41 5.32 19.33
N ASN A 9 -3.46 4.71 18.15
CA ASN A 9 -3.15 3.29 17.96
C ASN A 9 -1.69 2.96 18.28
N PHE A 10 -0.74 3.79 17.83
CA PHE A 10 0.67 3.61 18.16
C PHE A 10 0.95 3.81 19.66
N ALA A 11 0.27 4.75 20.31
CA ALA A 11 0.38 4.93 21.76
C ALA A 11 -0.17 3.71 22.52
N THR A 12 -1.31 3.18 22.10
CA THR A 12 -1.90 1.96 22.67
C THR A 12 -1.00 0.74 22.46
N LEU A 13 -0.48 0.53 21.25
CA LEU A 13 0.47 -0.56 20.95
C LEU A 13 1.73 -0.47 21.81
N ARG A 14 2.26 0.76 22.00
CA ARG A 14 3.40 0.99 22.89
C ARG A 14 3.08 0.59 24.33
N ASN A 15 1.88 0.90 24.81
CA ASN A 15 1.48 0.61 26.18
C ASN A 15 1.28 -0.90 26.43
N ILE A 16 0.76 -1.64 25.45
CA ILE A 16 0.48 -3.07 25.58
C ILE A 16 1.73 -3.92 25.36
N GLN A 17 2.46 -3.64 24.28
CA GLN A 17 3.55 -4.49 23.80
C GLN A 17 4.93 -3.86 24.03
N GLY A 18 5.01 -2.61 24.48
CA GLY A 18 6.27 -1.89 24.64
C GLY A 18 6.72 -1.16 23.37
N LEU A 19 7.91 -0.55 23.41
CA LEU A 19 8.40 0.31 22.33
C LEU A 19 8.69 -0.43 21.01
N TYR A 20 8.97 -1.74 21.04
CA TYR A 20 9.36 -2.47 19.83
C TYR A 20 8.21 -2.60 18.83
N ALA A 21 6.97 -2.75 19.30
CA ALA A 21 5.79 -2.98 18.47
C ALA A 21 5.48 -1.80 17.52
N PRO A 22 5.34 -0.54 18.00
CA PRO A 22 5.13 0.59 17.11
C PRO A 22 6.33 0.84 16.19
N LEU A 23 7.56 0.56 16.64
CA LEU A 23 8.75 0.72 15.80
C LEU A 23 8.76 -0.27 14.63
N LYS A 24 8.49 -1.55 14.90
CA LYS A 24 8.35 -2.59 13.87
C LYS A 24 7.30 -2.19 12.83
N LEU A 25 6.11 -1.80 13.29
CA LEU A 25 5.01 -1.42 12.41
C LEU A 25 5.36 -0.17 11.56
N GLN A 26 6.05 0.82 12.13
CA GLN A 26 6.54 1.97 11.37
C GLN A 26 7.58 1.58 10.31
N MET A 27 8.46 0.61 10.60
CA MET A 27 9.42 0.10 9.61
C MET A 27 8.70 -0.62 8.48
N GLU A 28 7.72 -1.47 8.79
CA GLU A 28 6.89 -2.16 7.80
C GLU A 28 6.14 -1.15 6.91
N PHE A 29 5.53 -0.11 7.49
CA PHE A 29 4.91 0.96 6.72
C PHE A 29 5.88 1.68 5.77
N ARG A 30 7.13 1.89 6.19
CA ARG A 30 8.15 2.52 5.33
C ARG A 30 8.56 1.58 4.19
N ALA A 31 8.76 0.30 4.49
CA ALA A 31 9.10 -0.71 3.48
C ALA A 31 8.00 -0.84 2.43
N VAL A 32 6.73 -0.92 2.86
CA VAL A 32 5.56 -1.01 1.98
C VAL A 32 5.33 0.27 1.17
N LYS A 33 5.76 1.44 1.66
CA LYS A 33 5.73 2.67 0.86
C LYS A 33 6.81 2.71 -0.23
N GLN A 34 7.91 1.98 -0.06
CA GLN A 34 8.99 1.89 -1.04
C GLN A 34 8.73 0.78 -2.08
N VAL A 35 7.52 0.73 -2.63
CA VAL A 35 7.16 -0.27 -3.64
C VAL A 35 7.84 0.07 -4.96
N GLN A 36 8.77 -0.77 -5.36
CA GLN A 36 9.36 -0.77 -6.69
C GLN A 36 8.76 -1.92 -7.49
N ARG A 37 7.59 -1.69 -8.10
CA ARG A 37 6.96 -2.65 -9.01
C ARG A 37 7.57 -2.51 -10.40
N LEU A 38 7.51 -3.60 -11.16
CA LEU A 38 7.81 -3.58 -12.59
C LEU A 38 6.82 -2.64 -13.29
N PRO A 39 7.23 -1.93 -14.36
CA PRO A 39 6.43 -0.89 -15.00
C PRO A 39 5.10 -1.38 -15.59
N PHE A 40 4.96 -2.69 -15.80
CA PHE A 40 3.73 -3.33 -16.27
C PHE A 40 2.77 -3.77 -15.15
N LEU A 41 3.22 -3.72 -13.89
CA LEU A 41 2.39 -4.00 -12.73
C LEU A 41 1.93 -2.67 -12.11
N HIS A 42 0.63 -2.40 -12.13
CA HIS A 42 0.08 -1.27 -11.40
C HIS A 42 0.41 -1.38 -9.90
N SER A 43 0.76 -0.24 -9.31
CA SER A 43 0.98 -0.13 -7.87
C SER A 43 -0.37 0.06 -7.18
N SER A 44 -0.80 -0.93 -6.41
CA SER A 44 -1.92 -0.81 -5.49
C SER A 44 -1.42 -0.62 -4.06
N ASN A 45 -2.21 0.07 -3.23
CA ASN A 45 -1.90 0.29 -1.81
C ASN A 45 -2.18 -0.92 -0.92
N ILE A 46 -2.38 -2.11 -1.51
CA ILE A 46 -2.82 -3.33 -0.81
C ILE A 46 -1.94 -3.70 0.39
N GLY A 47 -0.61 -3.55 0.28
CA GLY A 47 0.29 -3.82 1.41
C GLY A 47 0.04 -2.88 2.58
N LEU A 48 -0.31 -1.63 2.30
CA LEU A 48 -0.59 -0.62 3.31
C LEU A 48 -1.97 -0.87 3.92
N ASP A 49 -2.93 -1.32 3.12
CA ASP A 49 -4.27 -1.69 3.58
C ASP A 49 -4.25 -2.92 4.50
N ILE A 50 -3.39 -3.91 4.22
CA ILE A 50 -3.14 -5.05 5.10
C ILE A 50 -2.61 -4.56 6.47
N LEU A 51 -1.60 -3.70 6.47
CA LEU A 51 -1.03 -3.17 7.73
C LEU A 51 -2.00 -2.30 8.53
N ARG A 52 -3.01 -1.72 7.86
CA ARG A 52 -4.09 -0.94 8.50
C ARG A 52 -5.29 -1.79 8.90
N GLY A 53 -5.38 -3.05 8.46
CA GLY A 53 -6.55 -3.90 8.67
C GLY A 53 -7.75 -3.52 7.79
N ASN A 54 -7.54 -2.72 6.74
CA ASN A 54 -8.62 -2.32 5.82
C ASN A 54 -9.02 -3.45 4.86
N ASN A 55 -8.15 -4.45 4.69
CA ASN A 55 -8.37 -5.59 3.79
C ASN A 55 -9.48 -6.55 4.26
N GLU A 56 -9.95 -6.43 5.50
CA GLU A 56 -10.99 -7.29 6.07
C GLU A 56 -12.41 -6.81 5.70
N CYS A 57 -12.55 -5.59 5.19
CA CYS A 57 -13.83 -4.99 4.88
C CYS A 57 -13.89 -4.54 3.41
N ILE A 58 -14.98 -4.88 2.73
CA ILE A 58 -15.27 -4.40 1.38
C ILE A 58 -15.97 -3.05 1.50
N SER A 59 -15.40 -2.02 0.89
CA SER A 59 -15.90 -0.66 0.87
C SER A 59 -16.70 -0.36 -0.40
N PHE A 60 -17.43 0.76 -0.41
CA PHE A 60 -18.11 1.23 -1.63
C PHE A 60 -17.13 1.54 -2.77
N GLU A 61 -15.92 1.97 -2.43
CA GLU A 61 -14.85 2.29 -3.39
C GLU A 61 -14.37 1.04 -4.13
N ASP A 62 -14.42 -0.13 -3.49
CA ASP A 62 -14.05 -1.41 -4.12
C ASP A 62 -15.07 -1.84 -5.19
N ILE A 63 -16.34 -1.50 -5.00
CA ILE A 63 -17.44 -1.85 -5.92
C ILE A 63 -17.56 -0.84 -7.05
N LEU A 64 -17.39 0.45 -6.74
CA LEU A 64 -17.60 1.57 -7.67
C LEU A 64 -16.30 2.14 -8.22
N ASN A 65 -15.20 1.38 -8.16
CA ASN A 65 -13.88 1.86 -8.59
C ASN A 65 -13.94 2.43 -10.02
N ASP A 66 -13.16 3.47 -10.27
CA ASP A 66 -13.10 4.11 -11.58
C ASP A 66 -12.54 3.11 -12.61
N PRO A 67 -13.26 2.77 -13.69
CA PRO A 67 -12.76 1.88 -14.73
C PRO A 67 -11.46 2.38 -15.37
N SER A 68 -11.14 3.68 -15.28
CA SER A 68 -9.85 4.24 -15.72
C SER A 68 -8.67 3.78 -14.86
N GLN A 69 -8.91 3.38 -13.61
CA GLN A 69 -7.93 2.87 -12.65
C GLN A 69 -7.88 1.34 -12.61
N SER A 70 -8.49 0.68 -13.61
CA SER A 70 -8.48 -0.78 -13.70
C SER A 70 -7.05 -1.31 -13.81
N GLU A 71 -6.75 -2.41 -13.09
CA GLU A 71 -5.46 -3.11 -13.11
C GLU A 71 -5.29 -3.91 -14.42
N VAL A 72 -5.41 -3.24 -15.58
CA VAL A 72 -5.19 -3.85 -16.89
C VAL A 72 -3.69 -3.91 -17.13
N MET A 73 -3.18 -5.14 -17.26
CA MET A 73 -1.79 -5.40 -17.59
C MET A 73 -1.53 -5.00 -19.06
N GLY A 74 -0.60 -4.06 -19.28
CA GLY A 74 -0.07 -3.78 -20.61
C GLY A 74 0.92 -4.85 -21.06
N GLU A 75 1.38 -4.78 -22.31
CA GLU A 75 2.39 -5.72 -22.82
C GLU A 75 3.73 -5.55 -22.03
N PRO A 76 4.24 -6.59 -21.36
CA PRO A 76 5.40 -6.46 -20.48
C PRO A 76 6.67 -5.97 -21.19
N HIS A 77 6.88 -6.40 -22.44
CA HIS A 77 8.05 -6.04 -23.25
C HIS A 77 8.04 -4.54 -23.57
N THR A 78 6.97 -4.05 -24.18
CA THR A 78 6.81 -2.64 -24.57
C THR A 78 6.91 -1.68 -23.38
N MET A 79 6.29 -1.99 -22.24
CA MET A 79 6.39 -1.15 -21.03
C MET A 79 7.78 -1.16 -20.40
N MET A 80 8.51 -2.28 -20.48
CA MET A 80 9.88 -2.38 -20.01
C MET A 80 10.83 -1.58 -20.92
N GLU A 81 10.73 -1.74 -22.23
CA GLU A 81 11.54 -1.01 -23.21
C GLU A 81 11.36 0.51 -23.10
N TYR A 82 10.12 0.99 -22.92
CA TYR A 82 9.84 2.40 -22.64
C TYR A 82 10.48 2.89 -21.33
N LYS A 83 10.42 2.07 -20.26
CA LYS A 83 11.04 2.43 -18.97
C LYS A 83 12.57 2.47 -19.03
N LEU A 84 13.18 1.65 -19.88
CA LEU A 84 14.62 1.59 -20.13
C LEU A 84 15.10 2.58 -21.21
N GLY A 85 14.20 3.25 -21.94
CA GLY A 85 14.52 4.21 -23.01
C GLY A 85 15.02 3.57 -24.30
N LEU A 86 14.56 2.34 -24.59
CA LEU A 86 14.92 1.57 -25.79
C LEU A 86 13.92 1.75 -26.95
N LEU A 87 12.79 2.39 -26.68
CA LEU A 87 11.73 2.84 -27.60
C LEU A 87 11.58 4.36 -27.47
#